data_AF-A0A4Q3SZX5-F1
#
_entry.id   AF-A0A4Q3SZX5-F1
#
_cell.length_a   1.000
_cell.length_b   1.000
_cell.length_c   1.000
_cell.angle_alpha   90.00
_cell.angle_beta   90.00
_cell.angle_gamma   90.00
#
_symmetry.space_group_name_H-M   'P 1'
#
loop_
_entity.id
_entity.type
_entity.pdbx_description
1 polymer ?
#
loop_
_entity_poly.entity_id
_entity_poly.type
_entity_poly.pdbx_seq_one_letter_code
_entity_poly.pdbx_strand_id
1 'polypeptide(L)' 'MLTRDDVRRIALAQPEAYEADHHGMPSFRVGKKIFCTIHQGHPRAMLKLDPEDQHNLSQADQGVIEPVPGYW' A
#
# COMPACT_ATOMS: atom_id res chain seq x y z
N MET A 1 -0.86 -7.08 -17.10
CA MET A 1 -1.62 -6.90 -15.85
C MET A 1 -0.62 -6.80 -14.71
N LEU A 2 -0.88 -5.92 -13.74
CA LEU A 2 0.02 -5.71 -12.61
C LEU A 2 -0.17 -6.84 -11.58
N THR A 3 0.91 -7.46 -11.11
CA THR A 3 0.89 -8.58 -10.17
C THR A 3 1.29 -8.15 -8.76
N ARG A 4 1.15 -9.04 -7.77
CA ARG A 4 1.69 -8.80 -6.42
C ARG A 4 3.21 -8.62 -6.42
N ASP A 5 3.91 -9.30 -7.32
CA ASP A 5 5.36 -9.16 -7.46
C ASP A 5 5.75 -7.83 -8.09
N ASP A 6 4.91 -7.27 -8.96
CA ASP A 6 5.08 -5.89 -9.45
C ASP A 6 4.93 -4.87 -8.31
N VAL A 7 3.91 -5.04 -7.45
CA VAL A 7 3.75 -4.17 -6.26
C VAL A 7 4.97 -4.27 -5.35
N ARG A 8 5.45 -5.49 -5.07
CA ARG A 8 6.66 -5.73 -4.28
C ARG A 8 7.88 -5.04 -4.90
N ARG A 9 8.10 -5.23 -6.19
CA ARG A 9 9.22 -4.61 -6.93
C ARG A 9 9.16 -3.08 -6.87
N ILE A 10 7.99 -2.49 -7.03
CA ILE A 10 7.81 -1.03 -6.98
C ILE A 10 8.03 -0.52 -5.55
N ALA A 11 7.45 -1.15 -4.55
CA ALA A 11 7.61 -0.74 -3.15
C ALA A 11 9.08 -0.82 -2.69
N LEU A 12 9.80 -1.87 -3.08
CA LEU A 12 11.22 -2.07 -2.76
C LEU A 12 12.17 -1.16 -3.57
N ALA A 13 11.68 -0.46 -4.60
CA ALA A 13 12.48 0.52 -5.34
C ALA A 13 12.63 1.85 -4.57
N GLN A 14 11.83 2.08 -3.53
CA GLN A 14 11.97 3.25 -2.69
C GLN A 14 13.26 3.19 -1.85
N PRO A 15 13.97 4.32 -1.64
CA PRO A 15 15.16 4.33 -0.79
C PRO A 15 14.88 3.78 0.60
N GLU A 16 15.79 2.94 1.09
CA GLU A 16 15.72 2.31 2.42
C GLU A 16 14.50 1.41 2.67
N ALA A 17 13.73 1.10 1.61
CA ALA A 17 12.57 0.24 1.73
C ALA A 17 12.99 -1.20 2.01
N TYR A 18 12.28 -1.84 2.93
CA TYR A 18 12.42 -3.27 3.19
C TYR A 18 11.05 -3.92 3.41
N GLU A 19 10.97 -5.21 3.08
CA GLU A 19 9.80 -6.05 3.33
C GLU A 19 9.90 -6.71 4.72
N ALA A 20 8.79 -6.73 5.44
CA ALA A 20 8.67 -7.39 6.74
C ALA A 20 7.25 -7.93 6.95
N ASP A 21 7.10 -8.91 7.84
CA ASP A 21 5.78 -9.42 8.22
C ASP A 21 4.96 -8.36 8.98
N HIS A 22 3.66 -8.32 8.69
CA HIS A 22 2.66 -7.64 9.49
C HIS A 22 1.43 -8.55 9.61
N HIS A 23 1.46 -9.44 10.60
CA HIS A 23 0.38 -10.38 10.88
C HIS A 23 0.09 -11.32 9.70
N GLY A 24 1.14 -11.84 9.05
CA GLY A 24 1.02 -12.72 7.88
C GLY A 24 0.84 -11.98 6.55
N MET A 25 0.79 -10.64 6.56
CA MET A 25 0.77 -9.82 5.35
C MET A 25 2.14 -9.20 5.08
N PRO A 26 2.65 -9.28 3.83
CA PRO A 26 3.79 -8.49 3.41
C PRO A 26 3.55 -7.00 3.66
N SER A 27 4.46 -6.38 4.40
CA SER A 27 4.47 -4.95 4.66
C SER A 27 5.79 -4.35 4.21
N PHE A 28 5.72 -3.19 3.54
CA PHE A 28 6.87 -2.44 3.06
C PHE A 28 7.05 -1.20 3.91
N ARG A 29 8.28 -0.97 4.32
CA ARG A 29 8.60 -0.03 5.40
C ARG A 29 9.82 0.81 5.08
N VAL A 30 9.82 2.04 5.57
CA VAL A 30 11.00 2.92 5.68
C VAL A 30 11.08 3.40 7.12
N GLY A 31 12.26 3.33 7.74
CA GLY A 31 12.44 3.79 9.13
C GLY A 31 11.44 3.18 10.13
N LYS A 32 11.11 1.88 9.97
CA LYS A 32 10.12 1.12 10.76
C LYS A 32 8.65 1.47 10.54
N LYS A 33 8.34 2.49 9.73
CA LYS A 33 6.96 2.89 9.40
C LYS A 33 6.47 2.16 8.16
N ILE A 34 5.26 1.58 8.22
CA ILE A 34 4.61 0.93 7.07
C ILE A 34 4.07 2.01 6.13
N PHE A 35 4.33 1.86 4.84
CA PHE A 35 3.72 2.70 3.80
C PHE A 35 2.94 1.90 2.75
N CYS A 36 3.17 0.59 2.64
CA CYS A 36 2.43 -0.29 1.74
C CYS A 36 2.25 -1.68 2.36
N THR A 37 1.10 -2.32 2.15
CA THR A 37 0.88 -3.75 2.43
C THR A 37 0.20 -4.44 1.25
N ILE A 38 0.46 -5.74 1.07
CA ILE A 38 -0.23 -6.57 0.08
C ILE A 38 -1.24 -7.46 0.80
N HIS A 39 -2.53 -7.35 0.44
CA HIS A 39 -3.56 -8.20 1.03
C HIS A 39 -3.44 -9.63 0.47
N GLN A 40 -3.49 -10.64 1.33
CA GLN A 40 -3.32 -12.03 0.90
C GLN A 40 -4.61 -12.65 0.33
N GLY A 41 -5.77 -12.31 0.91
CA GLY A 41 -7.07 -12.87 0.50
C GLY A 41 -7.80 -12.10 -0.63
N HIS A 42 -7.27 -10.95 -1.05
CA HIS A 42 -7.93 -10.07 -2.02
C HIS A 42 -6.88 -9.51 -2.99
N PRO A 43 -7.25 -9.18 -4.23
CA PRO A 43 -6.33 -8.58 -5.21
C PRO A 43 -6.16 -7.08 -4.95
N ARG A 44 -5.74 -6.71 -3.74
CA ARG A 44 -5.63 -5.32 -3.29
C ARG A 44 -4.32 -5.10 -2.53
N ALA A 45 -3.81 -3.87 -2.60
CA ALA A 45 -2.76 -3.36 -1.74
C ALA A 45 -3.30 -2.16 -0.95
N MET A 46 -2.76 -1.92 0.24
CA MET A 46 -3.05 -0.70 1.01
C MET A 46 -1.83 0.21 0.92
N LEU A 47 -2.08 1.50 0.71
CA LEU A 47 -1.06 2.53 0.59
C LEU A 47 -1.32 3.61 1.65
N LYS A 48 -0.25 4.06 2.29
CA LYS A 48 -0.27 5.22 3.16
C LYS A 48 -0.13 6.44 2.28
N LEU A 49 -1.13 7.31 2.31
CA LEU A 49 -1.18 8.53 1.51
C LEU A 49 -1.34 9.73 2.44
N ASP A 50 -0.92 10.90 1.98
CA ASP A 50 -1.33 12.13 2.63
C ASP A 50 -2.84 12.34 2.44
N PRO A 51 -3.54 13.01 3.39
CA PRO A 51 -5.00 13.12 3.33
C PRO A 51 -5.54 13.75 2.05
N GLU A 52 -4.79 14.70 1.47
CA GLU A 52 -5.14 15.34 0.20
C GLU A 52 -5.09 14.35 -0.96
N ASP A 53 -4.02 13.55 -1.08
CA ASP A 53 -3.88 12.51 -2.11
C ASP A 53 -4.94 11.41 -1.94
N GLN A 54 -5.22 10.99 -0.71
CA GLN A 54 -6.30 10.03 -0.44
C GLN A 54 -7.65 10.57 -0.93
N HIS A 55 -7.95 11.84 -0.65
CA HIS A 55 -9.19 12.48 -1.11
C HIS A 55 -9.23 12.55 -2.65
N ASN A 56 -8.20 13.12 -3.27
CA ASN A 56 -8.16 13.33 -4.72
C ASN A 56 -8.25 12.01 -5.50
N LEU A 57 -7.50 10.99 -5.10
CA LEU A 57 -7.47 9.69 -5.77
C LEU A 57 -8.76 8.89 -5.58
N SER A 58 -9.35 8.92 -4.38
CA SER A 58 -10.62 8.22 -4.13
C SER A 58 -11.82 8.85 -4.84
N GLN A 59 -11.78 10.16 -5.12
CA GLN A 59 -12.80 10.84 -5.93
C GLN A 59 -12.62 10.58 -7.43
N ALA A 60 -11.37 10.49 -7.90
CA ALA A 60 -11.07 10.30 -9.31
C ALA A 60 -11.47 8.89 -9.81
N ASP A 61 -11.19 7.85 -9.03
CA ASP A 61 -11.38 6.45 -9.44
C ASP A 61 -12.21 5.66 -8.40
N GLN A 62 -13.49 6.02 -8.30
CA GLN A 62 -14.42 5.38 -7.36
C GLN A 62 -14.56 3.87 -7.65
N GLY A 63 -14.30 3.04 -6.63
CA GLY A 63 -14.33 1.57 -6.73
C GLY A 63 -12.98 0.92 -7.12
N VAL A 64 -11.98 1.73 -7.47
CA VAL A 64 -10.58 1.28 -7.61
C VAL A 64 -9.78 1.66 -6.38
N ILE A 65 -9.93 2.91 -5.91
CA ILE A 65 -9.30 3.43 -4.70
C ILE A 65 -10.41 3.75 -3.69
N GLU A 66 -10.35 3.10 -2.54
CA GLU A 66 -11.33 3.23 -1.47
C GLU A 66 -10.62 3.73 -0.20
N PRO A 67 -11.08 4.81 0.45
CA PRO A 67 -10.53 5.24 1.73
C PRO A 67 -10.88 4.21 2.81
N VAL A 68 -9.94 3.94 3.71
CA VAL A 68 -10.15 3.01 4.83
C VAL A 68 -10.21 3.79 6.14
N PRO A 69 -11.11 3.44 7.08
CA PRO A 69 -11.14 4.08 8.39
C PRO A 69 -9.85 3.84 9.18
N GLY A 70 -9.30 4.88 9.82
CA GLY A 70 -8.17 4.77 10.76
C GLY A 70 -6.91 5.51 10.32
N TYR A 71 -5.75 5.10 10.85
CA TYR A 71 -4.45 5.76 10.64
C TYR A 71 -3.71 5.29 9.37
N TRP A 72 -4.42 4.66 8.43
CA TRP A 72 -3.87 4.26 7.14
C TRP A 72 -3.83 5.45 6.18
#